data_AF-A0A418NWL7-F1
#
_entry.id   AF-A0A418NWL7-F1
#
_cell.length_a   1.000
_cell.length_b   1.000
_cell.length_c   1.000
_cell.angle_alpha   90.00
_cell.angle_beta   90.00
_cell.angle_gamma   90.00
#
_symmetry.space_group_name_H-M   'P 1'
#
loop_
_entity.id
_entity.type
_entity.pdbx_description
1 polymer ?
#
loop_
_entity_poly.entity_id
_entity_poly.type
_entity_poly.pdbx_seq_one_letter_code
_entity_poly.pdbx_strand_id
1 'polypeptide(L)'
;MFALGNRPRAADLRRLARECDRFSLSLDPSLEGGQEEGWVELLANGLTFDCTGLAPQMGSDLPDIRHSYGLPATFDQPAHQAVTVCPGPNLAGGGTMFPVVRTLAMIAANLAQLDGVEAVAWHPARALCEADYFRRSVTRWIEGGTFPGLGLTALVPCEDGGLVSEGLSLFTGQELRMRPEVVSDNAEASKIALRLLDWLVENGQITESFDFTGPSGETFRLEPVGNLGSVEVWRGSH
;
A
#
# COMPACT_ATOMS: atom_id res chain seq x y z
N MET A 1 -2.46 -11.83 -5.30
CA MET A 1 -1.63 -12.93 -5.85
C MET A 1 -2.32 -14.23 -5.57
N PHE A 2 -2.25 -15.15 -6.52
CA PHE A 2 -2.94 -16.43 -6.52
C PHE A 2 -1.95 -17.51 -6.91
N ALA A 3 -2.11 -18.74 -6.43
CA ALA A 3 -1.40 -19.88 -6.99
C ALA A 3 -1.65 -19.98 -8.52
N LEU A 4 -0.70 -20.59 -9.24
CA LEU A 4 -0.79 -20.80 -10.69
C LEU A 4 -2.14 -21.42 -11.11
N GLY A 5 -2.82 -20.79 -12.05
CA GLY A 5 -4.12 -21.26 -12.57
C GLY A 5 -5.34 -20.85 -11.73
N ASN A 6 -5.16 -20.23 -10.56
CA ASN A 6 -6.26 -19.84 -9.66
C ASN A 6 -6.60 -18.34 -9.72
N ARG A 7 -6.15 -17.62 -10.76
CA ARG A 7 -6.54 -16.21 -10.94
C ARG A 7 -8.05 -16.09 -11.18
N PRO A 8 -8.69 -15.05 -10.65
CA PRO A 8 -10.11 -14.83 -10.79
C PRO A 8 -10.46 -14.43 -12.24
N ARG A 9 -11.72 -14.66 -12.61
CA ARG A 9 -12.33 -14.16 -13.84
C ARG A 9 -13.14 -12.89 -13.54
N ALA A 10 -13.55 -12.19 -14.59
CA ALA A 10 -14.44 -11.02 -14.46
C ALA A 10 -15.73 -11.35 -13.69
N ALA A 11 -16.26 -12.57 -13.84
CA ALA A 11 -17.45 -13.03 -13.11
C ALA A 11 -17.26 -13.07 -11.59
N ASP A 12 -16.05 -13.40 -11.11
CA ASP A 12 -15.73 -13.45 -9.68
C ASP A 12 -15.69 -12.04 -9.09
N LEU A 13 -15.09 -11.08 -9.82
CA LEU A 13 -15.08 -9.67 -9.43
C LEU A 13 -16.50 -9.09 -9.41
N ARG A 14 -17.35 -9.43 -10.38
CA ARG A 14 -18.77 -9.04 -10.38
C ARG A 14 -19.53 -9.57 -9.16
N ARG A 15 -19.25 -10.82 -8.77
CA ARG A 15 -19.86 -11.42 -7.58
C ARG A 15 -19.43 -10.68 -6.32
N LEU A 16 -18.12 -10.50 -6.14
CA LEU A 16 -17.57 -9.76 -5.00
C LEU A 16 -18.12 -8.32 -4.91
N ALA A 17 -18.17 -7.60 -6.03
CA ALA A 17 -18.68 -6.22 -6.06
C ALA A 17 -20.12 -6.12 -5.52
N ARG A 18 -20.99 -7.09 -5.86
CA ARG A 18 -22.36 -7.16 -5.34
C ARG A 18 -22.43 -7.51 -3.85
N GLU A 19 -21.45 -8.26 -3.34
CA GLU A 19 -21.43 -8.72 -1.95
C GLU A 19 -20.87 -7.65 -0.99
N CYS A 20 -19.88 -6.87 -1.41
CA CYS A 20 -19.19 -5.93 -0.52
C CYS A 20 -19.71 -4.48 -0.57
N ASP A 21 -20.39 -4.08 -1.65
CA ASP A 21 -20.91 -2.71 -1.87
C ASP A 21 -19.85 -1.60 -1.68
N ARG A 22 -18.57 -1.92 -1.95
CA ARG A 22 -17.43 -0.97 -1.84
C ARG A 22 -16.95 -0.45 -3.18
N PHE A 23 -17.22 -1.17 -4.25
CA PHE A 23 -16.92 -0.80 -5.62
C PHE A 23 -17.93 -1.47 -6.55
N SER A 24 -18.01 -0.97 -7.78
CA SER A 24 -18.80 -1.57 -8.86
C SER A 24 -17.91 -1.79 -10.09
N LEU A 25 -18.38 -2.56 -11.07
CA LEU A 25 -17.73 -2.61 -12.38
C LEU A 25 -18.44 -1.60 -13.28
N SER A 26 -17.73 -0.56 -13.70
CA SER A 26 -18.23 0.41 -14.68
C SER A 26 -18.09 -0.09 -16.11
N LEU A 27 -17.11 -0.97 -16.37
CA LEU A 27 -16.93 -1.64 -17.65
C LEU A 27 -16.48 -3.10 -17.43
N ASP A 28 -17.17 -4.02 -18.09
CA ASP A 28 -16.80 -5.43 -18.17
C ASP A 28 -16.96 -5.89 -19.63
N PRO A 29 -15.84 -6.03 -20.39
CA PRO A 29 -15.86 -6.46 -21.79
C PRO A 29 -16.50 -7.84 -22.02
N SER A 30 -16.67 -8.66 -20.98
CA SER A 30 -17.29 -9.99 -21.09
C SER A 30 -18.82 -9.98 -21.09
N LEU A 31 -19.45 -8.83 -20.81
CA LEU A 31 -20.90 -8.69 -20.80
C LEU A 31 -21.48 -8.51 -22.21
N GLU A 32 -22.80 -8.66 -22.32
CA GLU A 32 -23.58 -8.40 -23.56
C GLU A 32 -23.10 -9.16 -24.81
N GLY A 33 -22.52 -10.35 -24.61
CA GLY A 33 -21.98 -11.18 -25.70
C GLY A 33 -20.55 -10.84 -26.09
N GLY A 34 -19.87 -9.99 -25.32
CA GLY A 34 -18.45 -9.70 -25.46
C GLY A 34 -17.51 -10.83 -25.00
N GLN A 35 -16.21 -10.58 -25.10
CA GLN A 35 -15.16 -11.58 -24.84
C GLN A 35 -14.44 -11.31 -23.52
N GLU A 36 -13.86 -12.36 -22.92
CA GLU A 36 -13.02 -12.20 -21.74
C GLU A 36 -11.64 -11.65 -22.14
N GLU A 37 -11.52 -10.33 -22.17
CA GLU A 37 -10.29 -9.61 -22.52
C GLU A 37 -9.26 -9.54 -21.37
N GLY A 38 -9.56 -10.15 -20.22
CA GLY A 38 -8.59 -10.24 -19.11
C GLY A 38 -8.49 -8.97 -18.26
N TRP A 39 -9.44 -8.05 -18.40
CA TRP A 39 -9.50 -6.82 -17.61
C TRP A 39 -10.95 -6.36 -17.39
N VAL A 40 -11.14 -5.50 -16.38
CA VAL A 40 -12.39 -4.77 -16.11
C VAL A 40 -12.06 -3.38 -15.55
N GLU A 41 -12.98 -2.43 -15.72
CA GLU A 41 -12.91 -1.13 -15.04
C GLU A 41 -13.77 -1.18 -13.76
N LEU A 42 -13.17 -0.77 -12.65
CA LEU A 42 -13.79 -0.66 -11.33
C LEU A 42 -14.10 0.80 -11.03
N LEU A 43 -15.29 1.07 -10.48
CA LEU A 43 -15.71 2.38 -10.02
C LEU A 43 -15.89 2.36 -8.49
N ALA A 44 -15.19 3.24 -7.79
CA ALA A 44 -15.30 3.41 -6.35
C ALA A 44 -15.08 4.88 -5.96
N ASN A 45 -15.90 5.42 -5.06
CA ASN A 45 -15.80 6.82 -4.60
C ASN A 45 -15.75 7.86 -5.75
N GLY A 46 -16.40 7.58 -6.88
CA GLY A 46 -16.35 8.44 -8.08
C GLY A 46 -15.04 8.39 -8.86
N LEU A 47 -14.15 7.45 -8.55
CA LEU A 47 -12.85 7.23 -9.18
C LEU A 47 -12.85 5.89 -9.91
N THR A 48 -12.21 5.84 -11.08
CA THR A 48 -12.10 4.63 -11.90
C THR A 48 -10.71 4.01 -11.79
N PHE A 49 -10.67 2.67 -11.75
CA PHE A 49 -9.46 1.86 -11.61
C PHE A 49 -9.52 0.70 -12.57
N ASP A 50 -8.40 0.37 -13.21
CA ASP A 50 -8.32 -0.81 -14.06
C ASP A 50 -7.89 -2.01 -13.23
N CYS A 51 -8.62 -3.11 -13.35
CA CYS A 51 -8.17 -4.42 -12.87
C CYS A 51 -7.80 -5.28 -14.08
N THR A 52 -6.52 -5.65 -14.18
CA THR A 52 -5.94 -6.37 -15.32
C THR A 52 -5.35 -7.71 -14.88
N GLY A 53 -5.05 -8.56 -15.85
CA GLY A 53 -4.47 -9.87 -15.60
C GLY A 53 -5.48 -10.88 -15.09
N LEU A 54 -6.77 -10.72 -15.42
CA LEU A 54 -7.81 -11.70 -15.09
C LEU A 54 -7.69 -12.95 -15.98
N ALA A 55 -8.10 -14.10 -15.44
CA ALA A 55 -8.23 -15.31 -16.24
C ALA A 55 -9.36 -15.13 -17.28
N PRO A 56 -9.28 -15.77 -18.47
CA PRO A 56 -8.27 -16.73 -18.91
C PRO A 56 -7.04 -16.09 -19.59
N GLN A 57 -7.00 -14.76 -19.73
CA GLN A 57 -5.86 -14.07 -20.35
C GLN A 57 -4.60 -14.17 -19.47
N MET A 58 -3.47 -13.73 -20.00
CA MET A 58 -2.19 -13.73 -19.28
C MET A 58 -2.30 -12.94 -17.96
N GLY A 59 -1.64 -13.43 -16.91
CA GLY A 59 -1.56 -12.72 -15.63
C GLY A 59 -0.66 -11.48 -15.73
N SER A 60 -0.79 -10.59 -14.76
CA SER A 60 0.07 -9.41 -14.67
C SER A 60 1.45 -9.77 -14.11
N ASP A 61 2.45 -8.97 -14.50
CA ASP A 61 3.80 -9.06 -13.94
C ASP A 61 3.81 -8.70 -12.45
N LEU A 62 4.74 -9.31 -11.72
CA LEU A 62 5.01 -8.98 -10.34
C LEU A 62 6.04 -7.85 -10.24
N PRO A 63 5.89 -6.90 -9.31
CA PRO A 63 6.94 -5.92 -9.04
C PRO A 63 8.17 -6.58 -8.42
N ASP A 64 9.30 -5.87 -8.41
CA ASP A 64 10.49 -6.26 -7.66
C ASP A 64 10.20 -6.13 -6.15
N ILE A 65 9.84 -7.25 -5.52
CA ILE A 65 9.55 -7.36 -4.08
C ILE A 65 10.85 -7.39 -3.28
N ARG A 66 10.91 -6.56 -2.24
CA ARG A 66 12.03 -6.51 -1.29
C ARG A 66 11.63 -6.79 0.16
N HIS A 67 10.36 -6.60 0.48
CA HIS A 67 9.88 -6.71 1.86
C HIS A 67 8.70 -7.67 1.93
N SER A 68 8.65 -8.50 2.98
CA SER A 68 7.57 -9.45 3.21
C SER A 68 6.98 -9.32 4.61
N TYR A 69 5.65 -9.36 4.72
CA TYR A 69 4.93 -9.18 5.97
C TYR A 69 3.82 -10.21 6.15
N GLY A 70 3.80 -10.89 7.30
CA GLY A 70 2.76 -11.87 7.64
C GLY A 70 2.78 -13.17 6.83
N LEU A 71 3.69 -13.30 5.86
CA LEU A 71 3.79 -14.49 5.02
C LEU A 71 4.51 -15.64 5.74
N PRO A 72 4.12 -16.91 5.49
CA PRO A 72 4.87 -18.06 5.97
C PRO A 72 6.24 -18.12 5.28
N ALA A 73 7.25 -18.64 5.97
CA ALA A 73 8.59 -18.81 5.43
C ALA A 73 8.65 -19.73 4.18
N THR A 74 7.60 -20.53 3.97
CA THR A 74 7.44 -21.44 2.82
C THR A 74 6.78 -20.77 1.61
N PHE A 75 6.46 -19.48 1.66
CA PHE A 75 5.83 -18.79 0.55
C PHE A 75 6.79 -18.69 -0.65
N ASP A 76 6.41 -19.29 -1.77
CA ASP A 76 7.19 -19.32 -3.01
C ASP A 76 6.60 -18.36 -4.06
N GLN A 77 7.13 -17.14 -4.14
CA GLN A 77 6.63 -16.11 -5.07
C GLN A 77 6.59 -16.58 -6.54
N PRO A 78 7.62 -17.24 -7.10
CA PRO A 78 7.57 -17.83 -8.44
C PRO A 78 6.40 -18.78 -8.73
N ALA A 79 5.83 -19.43 -7.71
CA ALA A 79 4.68 -20.33 -7.85
C ALA A 79 3.32 -19.60 -7.93
N HIS A 80 3.33 -18.28 -8.08
CA HIS A 80 2.13 -17.43 -8.06
C HIS A 80 1.98 -16.56 -9.30
N GLN A 81 0.76 -16.12 -9.54
CA GLN A 81 0.39 -15.13 -10.55
C GLN A 81 -0.36 -13.96 -9.91
N ALA A 82 -0.35 -12.81 -10.59
CA ALA A 82 -1.05 -11.62 -10.13
C ALA A 82 -2.19 -11.21 -11.07
N VAL A 83 -3.17 -10.57 -10.44
CA VAL A 83 -4.02 -9.55 -11.07
C VAL A 83 -3.52 -8.22 -10.53
N THR A 84 -3.55 -7.18 -11.34
CA THR A 84 -3.10 -5.84 -10.93
C THR A 84 -4.28 -4.89 -10.92
N VAL A 85 -4.37 -4.07 -9.87
CA VAL A 85 -5.26 -2.90 -9.86
C VAL A 85 -4.42 -1.64 -9.88
N CYS A 86 -4.75 -0.71 -10.77
CA CYS A 86 -4.12 0.60 -10.83
C CYS A 86 -5.16 1.70 -11.09
N PRO A 87 -4.86 2.97 -10.74
CA PRO A 87 -5.69 4.10 -11.14
C PRO A 87 -5.89 4.11 -12.65
N GLY A 88 -7.11 4.38 -13.11
CA GLY A 88 -7.42 4.44 -14.54
C GLY A 88 -6.71 5.59 -15.26
N PRO A 89 -6.68 5.61 -16.61
CA PRO A 89 -5.94 6.61 -17.39
C PRO A 89 -6.34 8.06 -17.09
N ASN A 90 -7.61 8.29 -16.75
CA ASN A 90 -8.15 9.58 -16.34
C ASN A 90 -7.59 10.10 -15.00
N LEU A 91 -6.99 9.24 -14.19
CA LEU A 91 -6.35 9.59 -12.93
C LEU A 91 -4.83 9.76 -13.07
N ALA A 92 -4.24 9.61 -14.26
CA ALA A 92 -2.79 9.65 -14.44
C ALA A 92 -2.13 10.94 -13.93
N GLY A 93 -2.80 12.10 -14.03
CA GLY A 93 -2.30 13.37 -13.51
C GLY A 93 -2.44 13.56 -11.99
N GLY A 94 -3.19 12.68 -11.31
CA GLY A 94 -3.51 12.77 -9.88
C GLY A 94 -3.43 11.45 -9.14
N GLY A 95 -2.73 10.45 -9.70
CA GLY A 95 -2.67 9.09 -9.16
C GLY A 95 -2.06 9.00 -7.77
N THR A 96 -1.25 9.99 -7.39
CA THR A 96 -0.60 10.12 -6.07
C THR A 96 -1.44 10.93 -5.07
N MET A 97 -2.61 11.44 -5.46
CA MET A 97 -3.46 12.15 -4.50
C MET A 97 -3.97 11.18 -3.44
N PHE A 98 -3.92 11.61 -2.17
CA PHE A 98 -4.33 10.79 -1.04
C PHE A 98 -5.70 10.08 -1.21
N PRO A 99 -6.78 10.74 -1.71
CA PRO A 99 -8.05 10.06 -1.95
C PRO A 99 -7.97 8.92 -2.98
N VAL A 100 -7.12 9.06 -4.00
CA VAL A 100 -6.92 8.02 -5.03
C VAL A 100 -6.21 6.83 -4.43
N VAL A 101 -5.10 7.06 -3.73
CA VAL A 101 -4.30 6.00 -3.10
C VAL A 101 -5.09 5.28 -2.01
N ARG A 102 -5.84 6.02 -1.18
CA ARG A 102 -6.73 5.45 -0.15
C ARG A 102 -7.82 4.58 -0.79
N THR A 103 -8.41 5.02 -1.90
CA THR A 103 -9.42 4.23 -2.62
C THR A 103 -8.79 2.99 -3.28
N LEU A 104 -7.58 3.09 -3.83
CA LEU A 104 -6.83 1.95 -4.37
C LEU A 104 -6.56 0.90 -3.28
N ALA A 105 -6.08 1.32 -2.12
CA ALA A 105 -5.85 0.42 -0.99
C ALA A 105 -7.15 -0.27 -0.54
N MET A 106 -8.25 0.50 -0.50
CA MET A 106 -9.59 -0.04 -0.21
C MET A 106 -10.05 -1.09 -1.22
N ILE A 107 -9.87 -0.85 -2.52
CA ILE A 107 -10.19 -1.84 -3.56
C ILE A 107 -9.32 -3.09 -3.36
N ALA A 108 -8.01 -2.92 -3.19
CA ALA A 108 -7.08 -4.04 -2.98
C ALA A 108 -7.45 -4.88 -1.74
N ALA A 109 -7.84 -4.24 -0.64
CA ALA A 109 -8.32 -4.92 0.57
C ALA A 109 -9.61 -5.68 0.32
N ASN A 110 -10.53 -5.14 -0.50
CA ASN A 110 -11.75 -5.86 -0.85
C ASN A 110 -11.48 -7.04 -1.77
N LEU A 111 -10.60 -6.88 -2.77
CA LEU A 111 -10.18 -7.96 -3.67
C LEU A 111 -9.44 -9.08 -2.94
N ALA A 112 -8.75 -8.77 -1.83
CA ALA A 112 -8.13 -9.78 -0.96
C ALA A 112 -9.14 -10.72 -0.28
N GLN A 113 -10.45 -10.50 -0.44
CA GLN A 113 -11.50 -11.44 -0.01
C GLN A 113 -11.84 -12.50 -1.06
N LEU A 114 -11.33 -12.37 -2.30
CA LEU A 114 -11.54 -13.40 -3.32
C LEU A 114 -10.93 -14.73 -2.86
N ASP A 115 -11.62 -15.81 -3.19
CA ASP A 115 -11.12 -17.16 -2.95
C ASP A 115 -9.76 -17.36 -3.65
N GLY A 116 -8.77 -17.88 -2.93
CA GLY A 116 -7.44 -18.17 -3.47
C GLY A 116 -6.47 -16.99 -3.50
N VAL A 117 -6.81 -15.82 -2.96
CA VAL A 117 -5.82 -14.75 -2.73
C VAL A 117 -4.93 -15.14 -1.56
N GLU A 118 -3.63 -15.25 -1.80
CA GLU A 118 -2.64 -15.62 -0.77
C GLU A 118 -1.82 -14.42 -0.31
N ALA A 119 -1.57 -13.47 -1.20
CA ALA A 119 -0.77 -12.29 -0.90
C ALA A 119 -1.17 -11.05 -1.71
N VAL A 120 -0.85 -9.87 -1.19
CA VAL A 120 -1.03 -8.56 -1.83
C VAL A 120 0.32 -7.90 -2.01
N ALA A 121 0.65 -7.53 -3.26
CA ALA A 121 1.86 -6.79 -3.59
C ALA A 121 1.54 -5.29 -3.71
N TRP A 122 2.18 -4.47 -2.87
CA TRP A 122 2.07 -3.02 -2.93
C TRP A 122 3.32 -2.42 -3.55
N HIS A 123 3.20 -1.97 -4.81
CA HIS A 123 4.33 -1.61 -5.65
C HIS A 123 5.19 -0.48 -5.07
N PRO A 124 4.62 0.64 -4.56
CA PRO A 124 5.41 1.78 -4.10
C PRO A 124 6.31 1.45 -2.90
N ALA A 125 5.90 0.47 -2.08
CA ALA A 125 6.68 -0.01 -0.95
C ALA A 125 7.50 -1.27 -1.29
N ARG A 126 7.38 -1.82 -2.51
CA ARG A 126 7.96 -3.13 -2.91
C ARG A 126 7.68 -4.23 -1.88
N ALA A 127 6.51 -4.15 -1.27
CA ALA A 127 6.12 -4.96 -0.14
C ALA A 127 5.13 -6.04 -0.59
N LEU A 128 5.30 -7.24 -0.04
CA LEU A 128 4.40 -8.36 -0.20
C LEU A 128 3.80 -8.74 1.15
N CYS A 129 2.48 -8.67 1.26
CA CYS A 129 1.76 -8.95 2.49
C CYS A 129 0.90 -10.21 2.35
N GLU A 130 0.78 -10.98 3.42
CA GLU A 130 -0.30 -11.97 3.55
C GLU A 130 -1.66 -11.27 3.40
N ALA A 131 -2.58 -11.92 2.67
CA ALA A 131 -3.82 -11.31 2.20
C ALA A 131 -4.73 -10.83 3.35
N ASP A 132 -4.93 -11.65 4.38
CA ASP A 132 -5.79 -11.33 5.52
C ASP A 132 -5.16 -10.26 6.43
N TYR A 133 -3.85 -10.28 6.62
CA TYR A 133 -3.09 -9.24 7.29
C TYR A 133 -3.27 -7.88 6.59
N PHE A 134 -3.08 -7.84 5.26
CA PHE A 134 -3.27 -6.62 4.46
C PHE A 134 -4.71 -6.12 4.57
N ARG A 135 -5.69 -7.00 4.32
CA ARG A 135 -7.12 -6.69 4.35
C ARG A 135 -7.55 -6.09 5.67
N ARG A 136 -7.22 -6.74 6.80
CA ARG A 136 -7.62 -6.26 8.14
C ARG A 136 -7.03 -4.91 8.46
N SER A 137 -5.74 -4.72 8.15
CA SER A 137 -5.01 -3.49 8.46
C SER A 137 -5.54 -2.31 7.66
N VAL A 138 -5.76 -2.50 6.36
CA VAL A 138 -6.31 -1.46 5.47
C VAL A 138 -7.78 -1.16 5.78
N THR A 139 -8.61 -2.18 6.04
CA THR A 139 -10.03 -1.98 6.40
C THR A 139 -10.17 -1.14 7.67
N ARG A 140 -9.40 -1.48 8.73
CA ARG A 140 -9.38 -0.70 9.98
C ARG A 140 -9.01 0.76 9.72
N TRP A 141 -8.00 1.01 8.89
CA TRP A 141 -7.58 2.37 8.54
C TRP A 141 -8.66 3.17 7.80
N ILE A 142 -9.32 2.54 6.82
CA ILE A 142 -10.40 3.17 6.06
C ILE A 142 -11.56 3.56 6.97
N GLU A 143 -11.83 2.75 8.01
CA GLU A 143 -12.84 2.97 9.04
C GLU A 143 -12.42 4.00 10.11
N GLY A 144 -11.28 4.67 9.94
CA GLY A 144 -10.81 5.75 10.82
C GLY A 144 -9.80 5.32 11.87
N GLY A 145 -9.27 4.10 11.79
CA GLY A 145 -8.13 3.66 12.59
C GLY A 145 -6.79 4.15 12.02
N THR A 146 -5.70 3.73 12.68
CA THR A 146 -4.31 4.03 12.32
C THR A 146 -3.94 3.53 10.91
N PHE A 147 -3.12 4.31 10.21
CA PHE A 147 -2.49 3.95 8.94
C PHE A 147 -1.72 2.62 9.04
N PRO A 148 -1.88 1.70 8.06
CA PRO A 148 -1.20 0.42 8.09
C PRO A 148 0.23 0.59 7.55
N GLY A 149 1.12 1.07 8.42
CA GLY A 149 2.51 1.36 8.08
C GLY A 149 3.18 0.23 7.31
N LEU A 150 3.29 -0.96 7.89
CA LEU A 150 3.87 -2.12 7.19
C LEU A 150 2.89 -2.68 6.15
N GLY A 151 3.35 -2.74 4.91
CA GLY A 151 2.61 -3.26 3.77
C GLY A 151 2.16 -2.18 2.78
N LEU A 152 1.76 -1.00 3.27
CA LEU A 152 1.64 0.20 2.42
C LEU A 152 2.93 1.02 2.36
N THR A 153 3.82 0.81 3.34
CA THR A 153 5.21 1.27 3.36
C THR A 153 6.11 0.13 3.87
N ALA A 154 7.42 0.31 3.75
CA ALA A 154 8.43 -0.52 4.40
C ALA A 154 9.39 0.35 5.21
N LEU A 155 10.05 -0.25 6.20
CA LEU A 155 11.11 0.38 6.99
C LEU A 155 12.43 -0.34 6.69
N VAL A 156 13.39 0.39 6.14
CA VAL A 156 14.63 -0.16 5.56
C VAL A 156 15.82 0.35 6.36
N PRO A 157 16.63 -0.54 6.96
CA PRO A 157 17.89 -0.16 7.59
C PRO A 157 18.85 0.47 6.56
N CYS A 158 19.47 1.57 6.93
CA CYS A 158 20.53 2.21 6.16
C CYS A 158 21.90 1.69 6.59
N GLU A 159 22.90 1.77 5.70
CA GLU A 159 24.28 1.35 5.99
C GLU A 159 24.91 2.12 7.17
N ASP A 160 24.48 3.35 7.41
CA ASP A 160 24.95 4.19 8.51
C ASP A 160 24.30 3.86 9.87
N GLY A 161 23.43 2.84 9.93
CA GLY A 161 22.72 2.43 11.13
C GLY A 161 21.40 3.17 11.36
N GLY A 162 20.97 4.02 10.42
CA GLY A 162 19.67 4.65 10.45
C GLY A 162 18.56 3.79 9.84
N LEU A 163 17.37 4.39 9.72
CA LEU A 163 16.19 3.77 9.10
C LEU A 163 15.60 4.74 8.08
N VAL A 164 15.11 4.24 6.95
CA VAL A 164 14.38 5.01 5.94
C VAL A 164 13.08 4.30 5.56
N SER A 165 12.01 5.04 5.32
CA SER A 165 10.81 4.45 4.74
C SER A 165 10.98 4.22 3.24
N GLU A 166 10.22 3.26 2.72
CA GLU A 166 10.03 3.08 1.29
C GLU A 166 8.52 3.04 1.00
N GLY A 167 8.06 3.93 0.11
CA GLY A 167 6.67 4.03 -0.32
C GLY A 167 5.84 5.08 0.43
N LEU A 168 6.37 5.73 1.47
CA LEU A 168 5.65 6.80 2.18
C LEU A 168 5.43 8.01 1.27
N SER A 169 6.38 8.27 0.36
CA SER A 169 6.31 9.39 -0.58
C SER A 169 5.08 9.37 -1.47
N LEU A 170 4.46 8.20 -1.69
CA LEU A 170 3.18 8.09 -2.38
C LEU A 170 2.04 8.84 -1.66
N PHE A 171 2.10 8.90 -0.34
CA PHE A 171 1.05 9.50 0.50
C PHE A 171 1.35 10.95 0.86
N THR A 172 2.63 11.30 1.04
CA THR A 172 3.05 12.57 1.64
C THR A 172 3.97 13.40 0.73
N GLY A 173 4.46 12.84 -0.37
CA GLY A 173 5.53 13.42 -1.17
C GLY A 173 6.93 13.27 -0.56
N GLN A 174 7.05 12.65 0.62
CA GLN A 174 8.30 12.49 1.38
C GLN A 174 8.52 11.07 1.89
N GLU A 175 9.75 10.58 1.84
CA GLU A 175 10.17 9.46 2.68
C GLU A 175 10.58 9.94 4.07
N LEU A 176 10.32 9.14 5.09
CA LEU A 176 10.78 9.33 6.46
C LEU A 176 12.20 8.80 6.61
N ARG A 177 13.10 9.57 7.22
CA ARG A 177 14.47 9.14 7.52
C ARG A 177 14.78 9.34 8.99
N MET A 178 15.00 8.26 9.74
CA MET A 178 15.41 8.31 11.14
C MET A 178 16.91 8.12 11.28
N ARG A 179 17.61 9.12 11.81
CA ARG A 179 19.07 9.08 11.95
C ARG A 179 19.53 8.01 12.96
N PRO A 180 20.78 7.51 12.86
CA PRO A 180 21.28 6.44 13.73
C PRO A 180 21.12 6.72 15.23
N GLU A 181 21.20 7.99 15.65
CA GLU A 181 21.04 8.40 17.05
C GLU A 181 19.61 8.20 17.58
N VAL A 182 18.62 8.16 16.68
CA VAL A 182 17.23 7.83 16.99
C VAL A 182 17.03 6.30 17.01
N VAL A 183 17.80 5.56 16.20
CA VAL A 183 17.67 4.11 15.98
C VAL A 183 18.53 3.28 16.95
N SER A 184 18.73 3.77 18.19
CA SER A 184 19.56 3.06 19.18
C SER A 184 18.98 1.69 19.61
N ASP A 185 17.67 1.50 19.47
CA ASP A 185 16.95 0.25 19.68
C ASP A 185 16.00 0.04 18.50
N ASN A 186 16.16 -1.07 17.75
CA ASN A 186 15.36 -1.38 16.57
C ASN A 186 13.86 -1.51 16.88
N ALA A 187 13.49 -2.06 18.03
CA ALA A 187 12.09 -2.28 18.38
C ALA A 187 11.39 -0.94 18.71
N GLU A 188 12.04 -0.10 19.51
CA GLU A 188 11.52 1.24 19.82
C GLU A 188 11.54 2.15 18.59
N ALA A 189 12.62 2.12 17.81
CA ALA A 189 12.71 2.87 16.56
C ALA A 189 11.59 2.51 15.59
N SER A 190 11.25 1.22 15.47
CA SER A 190 10.12 0.77 14.64
C SER A 190 8.79 1.31 15.16
N LYS A 191 8.56 1.33 16.47
CA LYS A 191 7.32 1.91 17.05
C LYS A 191 7.22 3.41 16.79
N ILE A 192 8.32 4.14 16.96
CA ILE A 192 8.41 5.57 16.66
C ILE A 192 8.14 5.80 15.17
N ALA A 193 8.79 5.04 14.30
CA ALA A 193 8.60 5.12 12.85
C ALA A 193 7.13 4.91 12.47
N LEU A 194 6.50 3.84 12.96
CA LEU A 194 5.09 3.55 12.64
C LEU A 194 4.14 4.67 13.09
N ARG A 195 4.39 5.28 14.24
CA ARG A 195 3.60 6.42 14.73
C ARG A 195 3.84 7.67 13.89
N LEU A 196 5.07 7.91 13.44
CA LEU A 196 5.41 9.01 12.54
C LEU A 196 4.79 8.80 11.15
N LEU A 197 4.80 7.58 10.62
CA LEU A 197 4.14 7.25 9.36
C LEU A 197 2.65 7.58 9.40
N ASP A 198 1.96 7.15 10.46
CA ASP A 198 0.55 7.47 10.68
C ASP A 198 0.31 8.98 10.72
N TRP A 199 1.06 9.69 11.56
CA TRP A 199 0.91 11.14 11.70
C TRP A 199 1.23 11.89 10.39
N LEU A 200 2.27 11.50 9.65
CA LEU A 200 2.65 12.11 8.39
C LEU A 200 1.60 11.88 7.30
N VAL A 201 0.97 10.71 7.28
CA VAL A 201 -0.13 10.43 6.34
C VAL A 201 -1.35 11.29 6.63
N GLU A 202 -1.63 11.59 7.91
CA GLU A 202 -2.72 12.48 8.30
C GLU A 202 -2.43 13.96 8.08
N ASN A 203 -1.18 14.40 8.27
CA ASN A 203 -0.80 15.81 8.24
C ASN A 203 -0.14 16.26 6.92
N GLY A 204 0.28 15.30 6.09
CA GLY A 204 0.89 15.55 4.79
C GLY A 204 2.37 15.91 4.85
N GLN A 205 2.83 16.59 3.80
CA GLN A 205 4.22 16.96 3.62
C GLN A 205 4.69 17.95 4.70
N ILE A 206 5.89 17.75 5.21
CA ILE A 206 6.56 18.69 6.11
C ILE A 206 7.36 19.68 5.28
N THR A 207 7.03 20.97 5.40
CA THR A 207 7.71 22.07 4.69
C THR A 207 8.56 22.93 5.61
N GLU A 208 8.36 22.84 6.92
CA GLU A 208 9.08 23.57 7.96
C GLU A 208 9.41 22.63 9.12
N SER A 209 10.43 22.96 9.92
CA SER A 209 10.79 22.13 11.08
C SER A 209 9.65 22.03 12.08
N PHE A 210 9.43 20.84 12.62
CA PHE A 210 8.33 20.53 13.54
C PHE A 210 8.78 19.65 14.71
N ASP A 211 8.34 19.95 15.92
CA ASP A 211 8.62 19.12 17.10
C ASP A 211 7.49 18.10 17.33
N PHE A 212 7.86 16.83 17.39
CA PHE A 212 6.97 15.69 17.57
C PHE A 212 7.23 15.01 18.90
N THR A 213 6.18 14.73 19.68
CA THR A 213 6.31 14.00 20.94
C THR A 213 6.13 12.49 20.72
N GLY A 214 7.19 11.75 21.03
CA GLY A 214 7.27 10.30 20.95
C GLY A 214 6.42 9.57 21.99
N PRO A 215 6.30 8.24 21.87
CA PRO A 215 5.47 7.42 22.74
C PRO A 215 5.86 7.46 24.23
N SER A 216 7.13 7.69 24.54
CA SER A 216 7.65 7.74 25.91
C SER A 216 7.79 9.18 26.43
N GLY A 217 7.25 10.16 25.71
CA GLY A 217 7.31 11.58 26.06
C GLY A 217 8.59 12.30 25.59
N GLU A 218 9.47 11.60 24.87
CA GLU A 218 10.66 12.18 24.25
C GLU A 218 10.28 13.12 23.10
N THR A 219 11.06 14.18 22.88
CA THR A 219 10.84 15.11 21.77
C THR A 219 11.75 14.75 20.61
N PHE A 220 11.15 14.58 19.44
CA PHE A 220 11.84 14.47 18.17
C PHE A 220 11.64 15.73 17.36
N ARG A 221 12.65 16.12 16.60
CA ARG A 221 12.51 17.18 15.61
C ARG A 221 12.41 16.54 14.24
N LEU A 222 11.45 16.99 13.44
CA LEU A 222 11.27 16.63 12.04
C LEU A 222 11.78 17.80 11.20
N GLU A 223 12.68 17.54 10.26
CA GLU A 223 13.22 18.57 9.37
C GLU A 223 13.15 18.12 7.92
N PRO A 224 12.57 18.93 7.02
CA PRO A 224 12.58 18.60 5.61
C PRO A 224 13.99 18.73 5.03
N VAL A 225 14.38 17.78 4.18
CA VAL A 225 15.61 17.88 3.40
C VAL A 225 15.39 18.86 2.24
N GLY A 226 16.45 19.53 1.77
CA GLY A 226 16.34 20.66 0.83
C GLY A 226 15.62 20.41 -0.51
N ASN A 227 15.44 19.15 -0.94
CA ASN A 227 14.64 18.79 -2.12
C ASN A 227 13.17 18.45 -1.79
N LEU A 228 12.78 18.55 -0.52
CA LEU A 228 11.49 18.17 0.05
C LEU A 228 11.04 16.73 -0.25
N GLY A 229 11.94 15.85 -0.72
CA GLY A 229 11.64 14.44 -0.98
C GLY A 229 11.83 13.54 0.24
N SER A 230 12.34 14.10 1.34
CA SER A 230 12.47 13.37 2.60
C SER A 230 12.31 14.30 3.80
N VAL A 231 11.89 13.72 4.92
CA VAL A 231 11.87 14.35 6.25
C VAL A 231 12.77 13.56 7.19
N GLU A 232 13.75 14.24 7.79
CA GLU A 232 14.68 13.66 8.74
C GLU A 232 14.19 13.83 10.18
N VAL A 233 14.39 12.78 10.97
CA VAL A 233 14.06 12.73 12.40
C VAL A 233 15.32 12.74 13.22
N TRP A 234 15.34 13.64 14.19
CA TRP A 234 16.44 13.89 15.11
C TRP A 234 15.92 13.80 16.54
N ARG A 235 16.74 13.39 17.50
CA ARG A 235 16.41 13.64 18.91
C ARG A 235 16.49 15.13 19.17
N GLY A 236 15.42 15.71 19.73
CA GLY A 236 15.41 17.10 20.17
C GLY A 236 16.43 17.31 21.27
N SER A 237 17.16 18.41 21.22
CA SER A 237 17.95 18.89 22.35
C SER A 237 17.00 19.36 23.45
N HIS A 238 17.14 18.84 24.66
CA HIS A 238 16.52 19.43 25.86
C HIS A 238 17.04 20.84 26.11
#